data_AF-A0A954NNK8-F1
#
_entry.id   AF-A0A954NNK8-F1
#
_cell.length_a   1.000
_cell.length_b   1.000
_cell.length_c   1.000
_cell.angle_alpha   90.00
_cell.angle_beta   90.00
_cell.angle_gamma   90.00
#
_symmetry.space_group_name_H-M   'P 1'
#
loop_
_entity.id
_entity.type
_entity.pdbx_description
1 polymer ?
#
loop_
_entity_poly.entity_id
_entity_poly.type
_entity_poly.pdbx_seq_one_letter_code
_entity_poly.pdbx_strand_id
1 'polypeptide(L)'
;DFTTLAQGVTNELQSAEPETMNSLVAAAFAKPPASFAEVIERYAGLFTDINTRWQALLEEAGESDPPMAFDEPAAEELRQVLYGPDSPSVVPDEPIVQTESFFTTEVCTELWKLQGEVDRWIINSPVEATHAVTLVDRPTPHEPRIFLRGNPLRQGDDVPRRFLSALSDEDVDPFQQGSGRLELAQAIIDPANPLTARVIVNRVWAHHFGEGLVTTPSDFGTRAGEPSHLELLDWLTTRFIADGWSLKSLHRLILQSATYRQSSSDPADRDRLTVARRVDPMNRLLWRMNEHRLSFEEFRDSILAATGQLDGRVGGKPAELFKSPYPVRRTLYGLVDRQFLPSTLRMFDFANPDLHMPQRPETTVPQQALFLMNHPLIHEQARALATLTESAGTPEERVSELFERTLLRSPNETEISESLSLVQSAEFEETSGPPPTAVDWQYGYGTVNEETGRVDGFTPLPHFTGNAWQGGPSYPDGELGWVQLTATGGHPGNDRAHACVRRWTAPRAMTISLQSSVTHEPAAGDGIRAFVISSQLGKLAEAIVHLSTKDLNVESLQVSAGDTIDLVVDIRDVLNSDQYLWTAKITEADSERIWNSETDFPDEVVQQLNGWEQLAQVLFCSNEFLFVD
;
A
#
# COMPACT_ATOMS: atom_id res chain seq x y z
N ASP A 1 -26.76 -60.18 -12.41
CA ASP A 1 -26.51 -61.23 -11.42
C ASP A 1 -25.01 -61.23 -11.13
N PHE A 2 -24.63 -60.91 -9.88
CA PHE A 2 -23.23 -60.70 -9.50
C PHE A 2 -22.41 -61.98 -9.68
N THR A 3 -22.94 -63.12 -9.26
CA THR A 3 -22.21 -64.41 -9.29
C THR A 3 -21.87 -64.84 -10.72
N THR A 4 -22.79 -64.63 -11.66
CA THR A 4 -22.56 -64.91 -13.09
C THR A 4 -21.47 -63.99 -13.66
N LEU A 5 -21.48 -62.70 -13.32
CA LEU A 5 -20.43 -61.75 -13.76
C LEU A 5 -19.08 -62.05 -13.10
N ALA A 6 -19.06 -62.34 -11.80
CA ALA A 6 -17.87 -62.70 -11.04
C ALA A 6 -17.19 -63.95 -11.61
N GLN A 7 -17.97 -64.95 -12.01
CA GLN A 7 -17.45 -66.14 -12.70
C GLN A 7 -16.84 -65.78 -14.06
N GLY A 8 -17.50 -64.93 -14.84
CA GLY A 8 -16.98 -64.45 -16.13
C GLY A 8 -15.64 -63.74 -15.98
N VAL A 9 -15.57 -62.75 -15.09
CA VAL A 9 -14.33 -61.99 -14.80
C VAL A 9 -13.24 -62.91 -14.24
N THR A 10 -13.58 -63.86 -13.36
CA THR A 10 -12.57 -64.81 -12.84
C THR A 10 -11.98 -65.67 -13.96
N ASN A 11 -12.79 -66.09 -14.93
CA ASN A 11 -12.31 -66.85 -16.07
C ASN A 11 -11.42 -66.01 -17.01
N GLU A 12 -11.76 -64.72 -17.19
CA GLU A 12 -10.93 -63.76 -17.93
C GLU A 12 -9.58 -63.51 -17.23
N LEU A 13 -9.59 -63.35 -15.91
CA LEU A 13 -8.36 -63.21 -15.12
C LEU A 13 -7.48 -64.48 -15.23
N GLN A 14 -8.08 -65.67 -15.23
CA GLN A 14 -7.34 -66.93 -15.39
C GLN A 14 -6.80 -67.16 -16.80
N SER A 15 -7.36 -66.53 -17.82
CA SER A 15 -6.92 -66.64 -19.21
C SER A 15 -6.01 -65.50 -19.68
N ALA A 16 -5.86 -64.44 -18.87
CA ALA A 16 -4.96 -63.33 -19.13
C ALA A 16 -3.49 -63.77 -19.16
N GLU A 17 -2.67 -63.11 -19.99
CA GLU A 17 -1.23 -63.37 -20.03
C GLU A 17 -0.58 -63.00 -18.68
N PRO A 18 0.32 -63.83 -18.12
CA PRO A 18 0.93 -63.57 -16.81
C PRO A 18 1.63 -62.21 -16.69
N GLU A 19 2.08 -61.63 -17.81
CA GLU A 19 2.74 -60.33 -17.87
C GLU A 19 1.76 -59.14 -17.80
N THR A 20 0.46 -59.39 -17.94
CA THR A 20 -0.59 -58.36 -17.98
C THR A 20 -1.39 -58.25 -16.68
N MET A 21 -1.10 -59.10 -15.68
CA MET A 21 -1.84 -59.16 -14.42
C MET A 21 -0.92 -59.39 -13.22
N ASN A 22 -1.15 -58.64 -12.15
CA ASN A 22 -0.46 -58.81 -10.88
C ASN A 22 -0.68 -60.21 -10.28
N SER A 23 0.40 -60.95 -10.00
CA SER A 23 0.33 -62.35 -9.57
C SER A 23 -0.32 -62.56 -8.20
N LEU A 24 -0.21 -61.59 -7.29
CA LEU A 24 -0.83 -61.65 -5.95
C LEU A 24 -2.35 -61.45 -6.04
N VAL A 25 -2.79 -60.54 -6.92
CA VAL A 25 -4.22 -60.36 -7.24
C VAL A 25 -4.78 -61.61 -7.91
N ALA A 26 -4.07 -62.19 -8.88
CA ALA A 26 -4.48 -63.43 -9.53
C ALA A 26 -4.68 -64.58 -8.53
N ALA A 27 -3.78 -64.71 -7.56
CA ALA A 27 -3.89 -65.70 -6.49
C ALA A 27 -5.11 -65.45 -5.59
N ALA A 28 -5.34 -64.19 -5.20
CA ALA A 28 -6.49 -63.82 -4.36
C ALA A 28 -7.84 -64.03 -5.07
N PHE A 29 -7.88 -63.95 -6.39
CA PHE A 29 -9.08 -64.14 -7.21
C PHE A 29 -9.11 -65.47 -7.99
N ALA A 30 -8.30 -66.46 -7.58
CA ALA A 30 -8.28 -67.78 -8.20
C ALA A 30 -9.64 -68.52 -8.16
N LYS A 31 -10.55 -68.10 -7.28
CA LYS A 31 -11.95 -68.56 -7.21
C LYS A 31 -12.90 -67.37 -7.32
N PRO A 32 -14.06 -67.51 -7.98
CA PRO A 32 -15.04 -66.45 -8.08
C PRO A 32 -15.52 -65.99 -6.70
N PRO A 33 -15.55 -64.68 -6.42
CA PRO A 33 -16.16 -64.15 -5.20
C PRO A 33 -17.68 -64.35 -5.22
N ALA A 34 -18.26 -64.68 -4.07
CA ALA A 34 -19.69 -64.89 -3.90
C ALA A 34 -20.48 -63.58 -3.75
N SER A 35 -19.80 -62.48 -3.40
CA SER A 35 -20.40 -61.14 -3.31
C SER A 35 -19.37 -60.03 -3.56
N PHE A 36 -19.83 -58.81 -3.81
CA PHE A 36 -18.92 -57.65 -3.92
C PHE A 36 -18.24 -57.33 -2.59
N ALA A 37 -18.87 -57.63 -1.44
CA ALA A 37 -18.23 -57.50 -0.14
C ALA A 37 -16.98 -58.39 -0.02
N GLU A 38 -17.05 -59.62 -0.55
CA GLU A 38 -15.89 -60.52 -0.57
C GLU A 38 -14.76 -60.00 -1.48
N VAL A 39 -15.09 -59.29 -2.57
CA VAL A 39 -14.08 -58.60 -3.39
C VAL A 39 -13.32 -57.57 -2.56
N ILE A 40 -14.06 -56.75 -1.79
CA ILE A 40 -13.48 -55.74 -0.90
C ILE A 40 -12.59 -56.40 0.15
N GLU A 41 -13.06 -57.46 0.80
CA GLU A 41 -12.29 -58.19 1.82
C GLU A 41 -10.99 -58.78 1.27
N ARG A 42 -11.02 -59.34 0.05
CA ARG A 42 -9.82 -59.91 -0.59
C ARG A 42 -8.79 -58.82 -0.92
N TYR A 43 -9.21 -57.69 -1.48
CA TYR A 43 -8.31 -56.55 -1.71
C TYR A 43 -7.81 -55.93 -0.40
N ALA A 44 -8.66 -55.80 0.62
CA ALA A 44 -8.26 -55.32 1.94
C ALA A 44 -7.19 -56.22 2.56
N GLY A 45 -7.32 -57.55 2.42
CA GLY A 45 -6.31 -58.52 2.84
C GLY A 45 -4.97 -58.33 2.13
N LEU A 46 -4.99 -58.20 0.79
CA LEU A 46 -3.79 -57.92 0.00
C LEU A 46 -3.10 -56.63 0.42
N PHE A 47 -3.84 -55.53 0.51
CA PHE A 47 -3.28 -54.23 0.89
C PHE A 47 -2.77 -54.21 2.33
N THR A 48 -3.43 -54.92 3.25
CA THR A 48 -2.96 -55.06 4.64
C THR A 48 -1.65 -55.83 4.71
N ASP A 49 -1.51 -56.91 3.94
CA ASP A 49 -0.25 -57.68 3.84
C ASP A 49 0.89 -56.80 3.30
N ILE A 50 0.65 -56.13 2.17
CA ILE A 50 1.64 -55.24 1.54
C ILE A 50 2.05 -54.10 2.48
N ASN A 51 1.09 -53.43 3.13
CA ASN A 51 1.36 -52.40 4.13
C ASN A 51 2.22 -52.94 5.28
N THR A 52 1.86 -54.11 5.82
CA THR A 52 2.59 -54.73 6.95
C THR A 52 4.02 -55.07 6.57
N ARG A 53 4.21 -55.69 5.39
CA ARG A 53 5.54 -56.03 4.85
C ARG A 53 6.37 -54.77 4.59
N TRP A 54 5.75 -53.71 4.08
CA TRP A 54 6.44 -52.45 3.79
C TRP A 54 6.91 -51.74 5.06
N GLN A 55 6.06 -51.64 6.08
CA GLN A 55 6.42 -51.05 7.36
C GLN A 55 7.55 -51.82 8.05
N ALA A 56 7.53 -53.16 8.01
CA ALA A 56 8.61 -53.98 8.55
C ALA A 56 9.96 -53.73 7.83
N LEU A 57 9.95 -53.58 6.50
CA LEU A 57 11.14 -53.25 5.73
C LEU A 57 11.69 -51.85 6.07
N LEU A 58 10.82 -50.86 6.26
CA LEU A 58 11.23 -49.51 6.68
C LEU A 58 11.85 -49.53 8.09
N GLU A 59 11.26 -50.29 9.01
CA GLU A 59 11.77 -50.42 10.39
C GLU A 59 13.14 -51.12 10.44
N GLU A 60 13.36 -52.14 9.60
CA GLU A 60 14.64 -52.85 9.50
C GLU A 60 15.76 -51.98 8.90
N ALA A 61 15.45 -51.14 7.91
CA ALA A 61 16.42 -50.28 7.24
C ALA A 61 16.81 -49.02 8.05
N GLY A 62 15.90 -48.52 8.88
CA GLY A 62 16.09 -47.27 9.64
C GLY A 62 16.04 -46.00 8.78
N GLU A 63 16.26 -44.83 9.40
CA GLU A 63 16.05 -43.51 8.75
C GLU A 63 17.13 -43.10 7.73
N SER A 64 18.32 -43.72 7.78
CA SER A 64 19.48 -43.24 7.01
C SER A 64 19.50 -43.67 5.54
N ASP A 65 18.82 -44.76 5.18
CA ASP A 65 18.74 -45.28 3.81
C ASP A 65 17.49 -46.16 3.61
N PRO A 66 16.29 -45.57 3.55
CA PRO A 66 15.05 -46.33 3.46
C PRO A 66 14.91 -47.02 2.08
N PRO A 67 14.36 -48.24 2.03
CA PRO A 67 14.08 -48.92 0.77
C PRO A 67 13.12 -48.09 -0.08
N MET A 68 13.36 -48.05 -1.40
CA MET A 68 12.53 -47.30 -2.36
C MET A 68 11.43 -48.14 -3.03
N ALA A 69 11.59 -49.47 -3.05
CA ALA A 69 10.67 -50.41 -3.68
C ALA A 69 10.80 -51.82 -3.07
N PHE A 70 9.81 -52.67 -3.29
CA PHE A 70 9.99 -54.12 -3.08
C PHE A 70 10.83 -54.74 -4.21
N ASP A 71 11.67 -55.73 -3.87
CA ASP A 71 12.35 -56.57 -4.86
C ASP A 71 11.37 -57.47 -5.65
N GLU A 72 10.20 -57.76 -5.08
CA GLU A 72 9.12 -58.52 -5.71
C GLU A 72 8.24 -57.56 -6.55
N PRO A 73 8.22 -57.67 -7.90
CA PRO A 73 7.49 -56.72 -8.75
C PRO A 73 5.98 -56.66 -8.45
N ALA A 74 5.36 -57.81 -8.16
CA ALA A 74 3.94 -57.87 -7.84
C ALA A 74 3.61 -57.19 -6.50
N ALA A 75 4.51 -57.24 -5.53
CA ALA A 75 4.36 -56.52 -4.27
C ALA A 75 4.60 -55.01 -4.47
N GLU A 76 5.56 -54.64 -5.32
CA GLU A 76 5.85 -53.24 -5.65
C GLU A 76 4.68 -52.55 -6.36
N GLU A 77 4.06 -53.21 -7.35
CA GLU A 77 2.86 -52.68 -8.01
C GLU A 77 1.73 -52.38 -7.03
N LEU A 78 1.48 -53.28 -6.07
CA LEU A 78 0.46 -53.06 -5.03
C LEU A 78 0.90 -52.00 -4.02
N ARG A 79 2.20 -51.87 -3.72
CA ARG A 79 2.74 -50.80 -2.89
C ARG A 79 2.52 -49.44 -3.54
N GLN A 80 2.71 -49.33 -4.86
CA GLN A 80 2.46 -48.09 -5.61
C GLN A 80 0.99 -47.65 -5.55
N VAL A 81 0.04 -48.57 -5.45
CA VAL A 81 -1.38 -48.22 -5.22
C VAL A 81 -1.58 -47.56 -3.85
N LEU A 82 -0.82 -47.97 -2.83
CA LEU A 82 -0.94 -47.45 -1.45
C LEU A 82 -0.06 -46.23 -1.17
N TYR A 83 1.13 -46.17 -1.76
CA TYR A 83 2.18 -45.20 -1.42
C TYR A 83 2.81 -44.53 -2.64
N GLY A 84 2.35 -44.85 -3.86
CA GLY A 84 2.80 -44.19 -5.07
C GLY A 84 2.30 -42.75 -5.14
N PRO A 85 2.85 -41.95 -6.06
CA PRO A 85 2.50 -40.53 -6.21
C PRO A 85 1.01 -40.30 -6.51
N ASP A 86 0.35 -41.26 -7.17
CA ASP A 86 -1.08 -41.20 -7.50
C ASP A 86 -1.97 -41.95 -6.48
N SER A 87 -1.40 -42.37 -5.34
CA SER A 87 -2.16 -43.08 -4.31
C SER A 87 -3.22 -42.16 -3.69
N PRO A 88 -4.46 -42.65 -3.50
CA PRO A 88 -5.49 -41.91 -2.77
C PRO A 88 -5.14 -41.68 -1.29
N SER A 89 -4.12 -42.37 -0.78
CA SER A 89 -3.67 -42.27 0.61
C SER A 89 -2.48 -41.32 0.78
N VAL A 90 -1.91 -40.81 -0.32
CA VAL A 90 -0.83 -39.83 -0.29
C VAL A 90 -1.44 -38.44 -0.36
N VAL A 91 -1.13 -37.61 0.63
CA VAL A 91 -1.41 -36.18 0.52
C VAL A 91 -0.31 -35.57 -0.33
N PRO A 92 -0.63 -34.91 -1.46
CA PRO A 92 0.38 -34.30 -2.30
C PRO A 92 1.05 -33.15 -1.56
N ASP A 93 2.37 -32.96 -1.79
CA ASP A 93 3.13 -31.82 -1.28
C ASP A 93 2.77 -30.55 -2.07
N GLU A 94 1.56 -30.06 -1.82
CA GLU A 94 0.95 -28.92 -2.48
C GLU A 94 0.48 -27.89 -1.45
N PRO A 95 0.30 -26.61 -1.85
CA PRO A 95 -0.25 -25.59 -0.96
C PRO A 95 -1.56 -26.05 -0.29
N ILE A 96 -1.78 -25.62 0.96
CA ILE A 96 -2.94 -26.03 1.79
C ILE A 96 -4.26 -25.95 1.00
N VAL A 97 -4.46 -24.88 0.23
CA VAL A 97 -5.66 -24.66 -0.61
C VAL A 97 -5.96 -25.78 -1.62
N GLN A 98 -4.94 -26.54 -2.06
CA GLN A 98 -5.09 -27.68 -2.98
C GLN A 98 -5.27 -29.01 -2.25
N THR A 99 -4.97 -29.06 -0.94
CA THR A 99 -4.98 -30.28 -0.12
C THR A 99 -6.10 -30.29 0.93
N GLU A 100 -6.88 -29.22 1.07
CA GLU A 100 -7.94 -29.11 2.10
C GLU A 100 -8.94 -30.27 2.08
N SER A 101 -9.24 -30.82 0.89
CA SER A 101 -10.18 -31.93 0.75
C SER A 101 -9.69 -33.25 1.36
N PHE A 102 -8.39 -33.37 1.66
CA PHE A 102 -7.80 -34.55 2.29
C PHE A 102 -7.92 -34.53 3.82
N PHE A 103 -8.25 -33.39 4.42
CA PHE A 103 -8.22 -33.18 5.86
C PHE A 103 -9.58 -32.81 6.45
N THR A 104 -9.73 -33.00 7.75
CA THR A 104 -10.92 -32.53 8.48
C THR A 104 -10.86 -31.00 8.64
N THR A 105 -12.02 -30.37 8.85
CA THR A 105 -12.10 -28.92 9.08
C THR A 105 -11.21 -28.45 10.23
N GLU A 106 -11.07 -29.24 11.30
CA GLU A 106 -10.20 -28.94 12.44
C GLU A 106 -8.73 -28.88 12.04
N VAL A 107 -8.26 -29.87 11.27
CA VAL A 107 -6.88 -29.89 10.75
C VAL A 107 -6.64 -28.74 9.79
N CYS A 108 -7.56 -28.47 8.85
CA CYS A 108 -7.46 -27.32 7.95
C CYS A 108 -7.36 -26.00 8.71
N THR A 109 -8.12 -25.85 9.81
CA THR A 109 -8.08 -24.63 10.64
C THR A 109 -6.70 -24.44 11.27
N GLU A 110 -6.09 -25.49 11.81
CA GLU A 110 -4.75 -25.38 12.40
C GLU A 110 -3.66 -25.16 11.34
N LEU A 111 -3.77 -25.81 10.17
CA LEU A 111 -2.85 -25.58 9.05
C LEU A 111 -2.87 -24.12 8.59
N TRP A 112 -4.06 -23.52 8.43
CA TRP A 112 -4.18 -22.10 8.07
C TRP A 112 -3.67 -21.16 9.16
N LYS A 113 -3.82 -21.52 10.44
CA LYS A 113 -3.23 -20.77 11.55
C LYS A 113 -1.70 -20.79 11.50
N LEU A 114 -1.10 -21.96 11.31
CA LEU A 114 0.36 -22.10 11.17
C LEU A 114 0.89 -21.36 9.94
N GLN A 115 0.19 -21.45 8.80
CA GLN A 115 0.52 -20.66 7.61
C GLN A 115 0.51 -19.16 7.92
N GLY A 116 -0.50 -18.68 8.64
CA GLY A 116 -0.58 -17.28 9.07
C GLY A 116 0.56 -16.85 10.01
N GLU A 117 1.09 -17.75 10.84
CA GLU A 117 2.27 -17.49 11.67
C GLU A 117 3.54 -17.36 10.80
N VAL A 118 3.72 -18.22 9.80
CA VAL A 118 4.80 -18.13 8.82
C VAL A 118 4.71 -16.83 8.02
N ASP A 119 3.52 -16.48 7.52
CA ASP A 119 3.30 -15.26 6.74
C ASP A 119 3.60 -14.00 7.58
N ARG A 120 3.15 -13.94 8.83
CA ARG A 120 3.48 -12.85 9.75
C ARG A 120 4.97 -12.77 10.02
N TRP A 121 5.63 -13.91 10.18
CA TRP A 121 7.08 -13.93 10.34
C TRP A 121 7.79 -13.39 9.09
N ILE A 122 7.38 -13.78 7.88
CA ILE A 122 7.92 -13.25 6.61
C ILE A 122 7.73 -11.74 6.53
N ILE A 123 6.52 -11.24 6.82
CA ILE A 123 6.18 -9.80 6.78
C ILE A 123 7.05 -9.01 7.77
N ASN A 124 7.17 -9.50 9.00
CA ASN A 124 7.88 -8.83 10.09
C ASN A 124 9.38 -9.12 10.12
N SER A 125 9.88 -10.02 9.26
CA SER A 125 11.28 -10.42 9.26
C SER A 125 12.18 -9.20 9.00
N PRO A 126 13.24 -9.00 9.80
CA PRO A 126 14.24 -7.97 9.56
C PRO A 126 15.15 -8.33 8.38
N VAL A 127 15.19 -9.59 7.98
CA VAL A 127 15.91 -10.05 6.79
C VAL A 127 15.01 -9.79 5.58
N GLU A 128 15.55 -9.08 4.59
CA GLU A 128 14.91 -8.96 3.28
C GLU A 128 14.83 -10.35 2.65
N ALA A 129 13.71 -11.01 2.87
CA ALA A 129 13.45 -12.30 2.29
C ALA A 129 13.29 -12.06 0.79
N THR A 130 14.29 -12.41 -0.03
CA THR A 130 14.23 -12.33 -1.50
C THR A 130 13.26 -13.39 -2.04
N HIS A 131 11.97 -13.17 -1.81
CA HIS A 131 10.91 -14.02 -2.33
C HIS A 131 10.35 -13.33 -3.56
N ALA A 132 10.57 -13.95 -4.72
CA ALA A 132 9.80 -13.65 -5.91
C ALA A 132 8.66 -14.66 -5.97
N VAL A 133 7.43 -14.18 -6.18
CA VAL A 133 6.34 -15.08 -6.55
C VAL A 133 6.66 -15.57 -7.97
N THR A 134 7.11 -16.81 -8.07
CA THR A 134 7.41 -17.44 -9.36
C THR A 134 6.27 -18.37 -9.73
N LEU A 135 5.86 -18.36 -11.00
CA LEU A 135 4.98 -19.40 -11.50
C LEU A 135 5.84 -20.61 -11.89
N VAL A 136 5.56 -21.75 -11.28
CA VAL A 136 6.20 -23.03 -11.60
C VAL A 136 5.19 -23.90 -12.34
N ASP A 137 5.65 -24.67 -13.32
CA ASP A 137 4.81 -25.66 -13.99
C ASP A 137 4.58 -26.85 -13.05
N ARG A 138 3.37 -27.42 -13.08
CA ARG A 138 3.11 -28.68 -12.39
C ARG A 138 3.94 -29.80 -13.04
N PRO A 139 4.38 -30.83 -12.27
CA PRO A 139 5.07 -31.99 -12.81
C PRO A 139 4.29 -32.65 -13.95
N THR A 140 2.96 -32.73 -13.79
CA THR A 140 2.02 -33.19 -14.81
C THR A 140 1.16 -32.03 -15.28
N PRO A 141 1.29 -31.57 -16.53
CA PRO A 141 0.45 -30.51 -17.09
C PRO A 141 -1.01 -30.95 -17.15
N HIS A 142 -1.92 -30.01 -16.87
CA HIS A 142 -3.35 -30.24 -17.06
C HIS A 142 -3.71 -30.08 -18.53
N GLU A 143 -4.31 -31.11 -19.14
CA GLU A 143 -4.84 -31.04 -20.50
C GLU A 143 -6.27 -30.45 -20.49
N PRO A 144 -6.49 -29.24 -21.03
CA PRO A 144 -7.79 -28.61 -20.98
C PRO A 144 -8.80 -29.29 -21.90
N ARG A 145 -10.05 -29.34 -21.46
CA ARG A 145 -11.18 -29.91 -22.21
C ARG A 145 -12.36 -28.95 -22.25
N ILE A 146 -13.16 -29.04 -23.30
CA ILE A 146 -14.40 -28.26 -23.40
C ILE A 146 -15.41 -28.80 -22.39
N PHE A 147 -15.90 -27.96 -21.47
CA PHE A 147 -17.00 -28.35 -20.58
C PHE A 147 -18.34 -28.21 -21.29
N LEU A 148 -19.00 -29.33 -21.54
CA LEU A 148 -20.27 -29.36 -22.26
C LEU A 148 -21.34 -28.67 -21.42
N ARG A 149 -21.84 -27.52 -21.91
CA ARG A 149 -22.77 -26.62 -21.21
C ARG A 149 -22.20 -26.11 -19.87
N GLY A 150 -20.87 -26.00 -19.77
CA GLY A 150 -20.18 -25.50 -18.58
C GLY A 150 -20.17 -26.44 -17.38
N ASN A 151 -20.52 -27.73 -17.55
CA ASN A 151 -20.48 -28.70 -16.46
C ASN A 151 -19.08 -29.37 -16.39
N PRO A 152 -18.30 -29.19 -15.30
CA PRO A 152 -16.97 -29.78 -15.16
C PRO A 152 -16.95 -31.32 -15.17
N LEU A 153 -18.06 -31.97 -14.79
CA LEU A 153 -18.20 -33.43 -14.81
C LEU A 153 -18.53 -33.98 -16.20
N ARG A 154 -18.82 -33.11 -17.18
CA ARG A 154 -19.14 -33.48 -18.57
C ARG A 154 -18.14 -32.86 -19.51
N GLN A 155 -17.00 -33.53 -19.62
CA GLN A 155 -15.93 -33.16 -20.53
C GLN A 155 -16.29 -33.54 -21.97
N GLY A 156 -16.03 -32.64 -22.90
CA GLY A 156 -16.08 -32.82 -24.35
C GLY A 156 -14.67 -32.91 -24.93
N ASP A 157 -14.49 -32.36 -26.13
CA ASP A 157 -13.24 -32.45 -26.88
C ASP A 157 -12.04 -31.85 -26.13
N ASP A 158 -10.87 -32.42 -26.40
CA ASP A 158 -9.58 -31.91 -25.94
C ASP A 158 -9.26 -30.57 -26.60
N VAL A 159 -8.70 -29.66 -25.81
CA VAL A 159 -8.19 -28.36 -26.29
C VAL A 159 -6.67 -28.40 -26.16
N PRO A 160 -5.96 -28.93 -27.17
CA PRO A 160 -4.51 -29.01 -27.11
C PRO A 160 -3.90 -27.62 -26.92
N ARG A 161 -2.92 -27.52 -26.02
CA ARG A 161 -2.20 -26.28 -25.70
C ARG A 161 -1.42 -25.86 -26.94
N ARG A 162 -1.75 -24.72 -27.54
CA ARG A 162 -1.13 -24.23 -28.78
C ARG A 162 -1.34 -22.72 -28.94
N PHE A 163 -0.68 -22.13 -29.93
CA PHE A 163 -0.94 -20.75 -30.32
C PHE A 163 -2.37 -20.58 -30.87
N LEU A 164 -2.92 -19.36 -30.82
CA LEU A 164 -4.28 -19.10 -31.26
C LEU A 164 -4.44 -19.44 -32.76
N SER A 165 -5.23 -20.46 -33.07
CA SER A 165 -5.47 -20.91 -34.45
C SER A 165 -6.10 -19.83 -35.33
N ALA A 166 -6.85 -18.89 -34.75
CA ALA A 166 -7.40 -17.75 -35.47
C ALA A 166 -6.35 -16.72 -35.92
N LEU A 167 -5.14 -16.77 -35.36
CA LEU A 167 -4.01 -15.87 -35.64
C LEU A 167 -2.82 -16.61 -36.27
N SER A 168 -2.96 -17.89 -36.56
CA SER A 168 -1.94 -18.70 -37.22
C SER A 168 -2.48 -19.30 -38.50
N ASP A 169 -1.58 -19.75 -39.37
CA ASP A 169 -1.96 -20.66 -40.44
C ASP A 169 -2.53 -21.95 -39.83
N GLU A 170 -3.44 -22.62 -40.54
CA GLU A 170 -3.91 -23.95 -40.15
C GLU A 170 -2.69 -24.89 -40.16
N ASP A 171 -2.43 -25.60 -39.04
CA ASP A 171 -1.29 -26.53 -38.79
C ASP A 171 -0.14 -26.05 -37.88
N VAL A 172 -0.38 -25.19 -36.88
CA VAL A 172 0.59 -25.03 -35.77
C VAL A 172 0.50 -26.22 -34.81
N ASP A 173 1.62 -26.92 -34.63
CA ASP A 173 1.75 -28.03 -33.69
C ASP A 173 1.42 -27.62 -32.25
N PRO A 174 0.82 -28.52 -31.45
CA PRO A 174 0.67 -28.29 -30.02
C PRO A 174 2.01 -28.04 -29.33
N PHE A 175 1.97 -27.17 -28.33
CA PHE A 175 3.03 -26.95 -27.35
C PHE A 175 3.33 -28.25 -26.60
N GLN A 176 4.62 -28.55 -26.43
CA GLN A 176 5.10 -29.83 -25.90
C GLN A 176 5.75 -29.70 -24.53
N GLN A 177 6.12 -28.49 -24.10
CA GLN A 177 6.95 -28.26 -22.91
C GLN A 177 6.15 -27.69 -21.74
N GLY A 178 6.18 -28.39 -20.61
CA GLY A 178 5.60 -27.92 -19.36
C GLY A 178 4.12 -27.56 -19.56
N SER A 179 3.70 -26.37 -19.17
CA SER A 179 2.34 -25.86 -19.40
C SER A 179 2.08 -25.29 -20.79
N GLY A 180 3.12 -25.11 -21.63
CA GLY A 180 3.05 -24.38 -22.89
C GLY A 180 3.13 -22.85 -22.75
N ARG A 181 3.21 -22.32 -21.53
CA ARG A 181 3.33 -20.86 -21.29
C ARG A 181 4.62 -20.26 -21.84
N LEU A 182 5.74 -20.98 -21.71
CA LEU A 182 7.03 -20.53 -22.26
C LEU A 182 7.00 -20.50 -23.79
N GLU A 183 6.46 -21.54 -24.42
CA GLU A 183 6.30 -21.62 -25.87
C GLU A 183 5.37 -20.51 -26.40
N LEU A 184 4.27 -20.23 -25.70
CA LEU A 184 3.41 -19.08 -26.00
C LEU A 184 4.16 -17.75 -25.89
N ALA A 185 4.94 -17.55 -24.83
CA ALA A 185 5.73 -16.34 -24.64
C ALA A 185 6.77 -16.17 -25.76
N GLN A 186 7.43 -17.25 -26.15
CA GLN A 186 8.38 -17.29 -27.28
C GLN A 186 7.70 -16.95 -28.61
N ALA A 187 6.51 -17.51 -28.88
CA ALA A 187 5.73 -17.17 -30.07
C ALA A 187 5.32 -15.69 -30.10
N ILE A 188 4.98 -15.09 -28.95
CA ILE A 188 4.63 -13.66 -28.86
C ILE A 188 5.83 -12.77 -29.17
N ILE A 189 7.03 -13.10 -28.70
CA ILE A 189 8.25 -12.30 -28.91
C ILE A 189 9.06 -12.73 -30.15
N ASP A 190 8.52 -13.65 -30.95
CA ASP A 190 9.21 -14.18 -32.13
C ASP A 190 9.60 -13.02 -33.07
N PRO A 191 10.84 -12.96 -33.60
CA PRO A 191 11.26 -11.91 -34.52
C PRO A 191 10.40 -11.79 -35.80
N ALA A 192 9.72 -12.87 -36.20
CA ALA A 192 8.76 -12.86 -37.31
C ALA A 192 7.42 -12.18 -36.94
N ASN A 193 7.16 -11.94 -35.65
CA ASN A 193 6.06 -11.13 -35.15
C ASN A 193 6.52 -9.69 -34.85
N PRO A 194 6.32 -8.73 -35.76
CA PRO A 194 6.80 -7.36 -35.58
C PRO A 194 5.98 -6.56 -34.55
N LEU A 195 4.77 -7.01 -34.18
CA LEU A 195 3.85 -6.20 -33.37
C LEU A 195 4.37 -5.97 -31.96
N THR A 196 4.87 -7.01 -31.31
CA THR A 196 5.33 -6.94 -29.91
C THR A 196 6.46 -5.92 -29.75
N ALA A 197 7.45 -5.95 -30.65
CA ALA A 197 8.57 -5.03 -30.64
C ALA A 197 8.15 -3.59 -31.02
N ARG A 198 7.25 -3.41 -32.00
CA ARG A 198 6.72 -2.08 -32.35
C ARG A 198 5.96 -1.43 -31.20
N VAL A 199 5.13 -2.21 -30.49
CA VAL A 199 4.35 -1.73 -29.34
C VAL A 199 5.28 -1.22 -28.23
N ILE A 200 6.30 -2.00 -27.84
CA ILE A 200 7.22 -1.58 -26.77
C ILE A 200 8.07 -0.37 -27.19
N VAL A 201 8.57 -0.33 -28.44
CA VAL A 201 9.30 0.84 -28.96
C VAL A 201 8.44 2.09 -28.93
N ASN A 202 7.18 1.98 -29.36
CA ASN A 202 6.25 3.11 -29.36
C ASN A 202 5.91 3.61 -27.94
N ARG A 203 5.77 2.70 -26.97
CA ARG A 203 5.57 3.07 -25.56
C ARG A 203 6.80 3.76 -24.97
N VAL A 204 8.00 3.23 -25.22
CA VAL A 204 9.25 3.85 -24.77
C VAL A 204 9.43 5.23 -25.40
N TRP A 205 9.06 5.38 -26.67
CA TRP A 205 9.04 6.67 -27.33
C TRP A 205 8.06 7.64 -26.66
N ALA A 206 6.82 7.21 -26.43
CA ALA A 206 5.80 8.02 -25.76
C ALA A 206 6.24 8.50 -24.38
N HIS A 207 6.93 7.68 -23.59
CA HIS A 207 7.48 8.08 -22.30
C HIS A 207 8.51 9.20 -22.37
N HIS A 208 9.20 9.37 -23.51
CA HIS A 208 10.22 10.40 -23.69
C HIS A 208 9.70 11.65 -24.39
N PHE A 209 8.66 11.53 -25.21
CA PHE A 209 8.13 12.62 -26.05
C PHE A 209 6.68 13.01 -25.74
N GLY A 210 6.07 12.42 -24.69
CA GLY A 210 4.67 12.59 -24.30
C GLY A 210 3.68 11.81 -25.16
N GLU A 211 3.95 11.68 -26.46
CA GLU A 211 3.10 10.96 -27.41
C GLU A 211 3.90 9.94 -28.23
N GLY A 212 3.29 8.78 -28.51
CA GLY A 212 3.87 7.75 -29.36
C GLY A 212 3.90 8.14 -30.84
N LEU A 213 4.79 7.51 -31.61
CA LEU A 213 4.76 7.59 -33.08
C LEU A 213 3.40 7.11 -33.63
N VAL A 214 2.83 6.10 -32.98
CA VAL A 214 1.42 5.72 -33.09
C VAL A 214 0.70 6.20 -31.83
N THR A 215 -0.38 6.96 -31.99
CA THR A 215 -1.08 7.62 -30.88
C THR A 215 -1.84 6.65 -29.97
N THR A 216 -2.01 5.39 -30.38
CA THR A 216 -2.64 4.31 -29.63
C THR A 216 -1.58 3.34 -29.07
N PRO A 217 -1.07 3.50 -27.84
CA PRO A 217 0.13 2.79 -27.38
C PRO A 217 0.00 1.27 -27.20
N SER A 218 -1.22 0.71 -27.31
CA SER A 218 -1.48 -0.74 -27.25
C SER A 218 -2.24 -1.29 -28.44
N ASP A 219 -2.64 -0.45 -29.39
CA ASP A 219 -3.44 -0.87 -30.52
C ASP A 219 -2.73 -0.45 -31.81
N PHE A 220 -2.23 -1.46 -32.51
CA PHE A 220 -1.60 -1.35 -33.83
C PHE A 220 -2.48 -2.00 -34.91
N GLY A 221 -3.76 -2.23 -34.59
CA GLY A 221 -4.72 -2.85 -35.48
C GLY A 221 -5.15 -1.93 -36.63
N THR A 222 -6.05 -2.42 -37.47
CA THR A 222 -6.53 -1.72 -38.67
C THR A 222 -7.32 -0.43 -38.40
N ARG A 223 -7.63 -0.14 -37.12
CA ARG A 223 -8.30 1.07 -36.67
C ARG A 223 -7.35 2.07 -36.01
N ALA A 224 -6.08 1.71 -35.82
CA ALA A 224 -5.07 2.63 -35.33
C ALA A 224 -4.70 3.65 -36.42
N GLY A 225 -4.37 4.88 -36.00
CA GLY A 225 -3.84 5.88 -36.92
C GLY A 225 -2.48 5.47 -37.46
N GLU A 226 -2.14 5.92 -38.67
CA GLU A 226 -0.81 5.68 -39.23
C GLU A 226 0.28 6.31 -38.35
N PRO A 227 1.45 5.66 -38.21
CA PRO A 227 2.57 6.24 -37.48
C PRO A 227 3.00 7.58 -38.08
N SER A 228 3.36 8.55 -37.24
CA SER A 228 3.90 9.84 -37.71
C SER A 228 5.20 9.66 -38.51
N HIS A 229 6.03 8.68 -38.13
CA HIS A 229 7.30 8.35 -38.77
C HIS A 229 7.46 6.83 -38.88
N LEU A 230 6.85 6.23 -39.90
CA LEU A 230 6.86 4.76 -40.09
C LEU A 230 8.28 4.19 -40.21
N GLU A 231 9.13 4.79 -41.04
CA GLU A 231 10.51 4.32 -41.24
C GLU A 231 11.33 4.37 -39.96
N LEU A 232 11.12 5.39 -39.12
CA LEU A 232 11.78 5.51 -37.82
C LEU A 232 11.32 4.43 -36.85
N LEU A 233 10.01 4.18 -36.78
CA LEU A 233 9.46 3.10 -35.94
C LEU A 233 10.05 1.75 -36.35
N ASP A 234 10.11 1.46 -37.65
CA ASP A 234 10.64 0.19 -38.17
C ASP A 234 12.14 0.05 -37.91
N TRP A 235 12.90 1.14 -38.07
CA TRP A 235 14.32 1.17 -37.78
C TRP A 235 14.60 0.94 -36.28
N LEU A 236 13.89 1.64 -35.39
CA LEU A 236 14.02 1.48 -33.95
C LEU A 236 13.63 0.05 -33.51
N THR A 237 12.57 -0.50 -34.08
CA THR A 237 12.09 -1.87 -33.80
C THR A 237 13.13 -2.90 -34.20
N THR A 238 13.65 -2.82 -35.43
CA THR A 238 14.67 -3.75 -35.93
C THR A 238 15.93 -3.65 -35.08
N ARG A 239 16.34 -2.43 -34.71
CA ARG A 239 17.50 -2.21 -33.83
C ARG A 239 17.28 -2.78 -32.44
N PHE A 240 16.10 -2.59 -31.86
CA PHE A 240 15.76 -3.08 -30.52
C PHE A 240 15.82 -4.61 -30.44
N ILE A 241 15.31 -5.32 -31.45
CA ILE A 241 15.44 -6.78 -31.55
C ILE A 241 16.91 -7.19 -31.70
N ALA A 242 17.65 -6.53 -32.60
CA ALA A 242 19.06 -6.82 -32.85
C ALA A 242 19.97 -6.57 -31.62
N ASP A 243 19.62 -5.59 -30.77
CA ASP A 243 20.29 -5.30 -29.50
C ASP A 243 19.82 -6.21 -28.35
N GLY A 244 19.11 -7.30 -28.65
CA GLY A 244 18.70 -8.30 -27.67
C GLY A 244 17.60 -7.82 -26.72
N TRP A 245 16.67 -6.98 -27.22
CA TRP A 245 15.53 -6.45 -26.44
C TRP A 245 15.95 -5.59 -25.23
N SER A 246 17.15 -5.00 -25.27
CA SER A 246 17.66 -4.15 -24.19
C SER A 246 16.94 -2.80 -24.14
N LEU A 247 16.01 -2.64 -23.19
CA LEU A 247 15.35 -1.34 -22.94
C LEU A 247 16.37 -0.23 -22.65
N LYS A 248 17.44 -0.53 -21.90
CA LYS A 248 18.51 0.45 -21.61
C LYS A 248 19.22 0.94 -22.87
N SER A 249 19.44 0.05 -23.85
CA SER A 249 20.06 0.43 -25.14
C SER A 249 19.12 1.32 -25.94
N LEU A 250 17.81 0.99 -25.98
CA LEU A 250 16.80 1.80 -26.66
C LEU A 250 16.65 3.19 -26.03
N HIS A 251 16.54 3.29 -24.69
CA HIS A 251 16.51 4.59 -24.01
C HIS A 251 17.77 5.40 -24.34
N ARG A 252 18.97 4.82 -24.22
CA ARG A 252 20.21 5.54 -24.53
C ARG A 252 20.23 6.07 -25.97
N LEU A 253 19.78 5.27 -26.93
CA LEU A 253 19.72 5.66 -28.33
C LEU A 253 18.79 6.87 -28.54
N ILE A 254 17.60 6.85 -27.94
CA ILE A 254 16.63 7.95 -28.01
C ILE A 254 17.19 9.21 -27.32
N LEU A 255 17.68 9.09 -26.09
CA LEU A 255 18.20 10.20 -25.29
C LEU A 255 19.43 10.88 -25.91
N GLN A 256 20.20 10.16 -26.72
CA GLN A 256 21.36 10.69 -27.45
C GLN A 256 21.01 11.28 -28.82
N SER A 257 19.75 11.16 -29.27
CA SER A 257 19.32 11.71 -30.55
C SER A 257 19.39 13.25 -30.57
N ALA A 258 19.45 13.84 -31.76
CA ALA A 258 19.29 15.28 -31.91
C ALA A 258 17.85 15.71 -31.54
N THR A 259 16.86 14.88 -31.88
CA THR A 259 15.43 15.12 -31.64
C THR A 259 15.10 15.24 -30.15
N TYR A 260 15.62 14.35 -29.29
CA TYR A 260 15.39 14.42 -27.85
C TYR A 260 16.08 15.63 -27.20
N ARG A 261 17.20 16.09 -27.77
CA ARG A 261 17.98 17.24 -27.26
C ARG A 261 17.57 18.57 -27.88
N GLN A 262 16.42 18.62 -28.56
CA GLN A 262 15.87 19.89 -29.04
C GLN A 262 15.38 20.73 -27.87
N SER A 263 15.31 22.04 -28.08
CA SER A 263 14.68 22.97 -27.14
C SER A 263 13.14 22.84 -27.21
N SER A 264 12.45 22.98 -26.08
CA SER A 264 10.99 23.21 -26.00
C SER A 264 10.58 24.62 -26.43
N SER A 265 11.49 25.60 -26.28
CA SER A 265 11.25 26.97 -26.73
C SER A 265 10.95 27.03 -28.23
N ASP A 266 10.04 27.94 -28.60
CA ASP A 266 9.71 28.20 -30.00
C ASP A 266 10.93 28.66 -30.82
N PRO A 267 11.00 28.31 -32.12
CA PRO A 267 12.01 28.86 -33.02
C PRO A 267 12.01 30.39 -33.01
N ALA A 268 13.20 30.98 -32.88
CA ALA A 268 13.37 32.44 -32.90
C ALA A 268 12.92 33.09 -34.24
N ASP A 269 12.95 32.32 -35.33
CA ASP A 269 12.45 32.73 -36.64
C ASP A 269 10.92 32.66 -36.70
N ARG A 270 10.28 33.83 -36.74
CA ARG A 270 8.81 33.97 -36.74
C ARG A 270 8.15 33.38 -37.98
N ASP A 271 8.81 33.39 -39.13
CA ASP A 271 8.24 32.82 -40.36
C ASP A 271 8.20 31.29 -40.25
N ARG A 272 9.29 30.69 -39.72
CA ARG A 272 9.33 29.25 -39.43
C ARG A 272 8.28 28.85 -38.41
N LEU A 273 8.15 29.61 -37.31
CA LEU A 273 7.12 29.36 -36.29
C LEU A 273 5.71 29.39 -36.89
N THR A 274 5.43 30.38 -37.74
CA THR A 274 4.13 30.52 -38.41
C THR A 274 3.83 29.33 -39.33
N VAL A 275 4.83 28.87 -40.09
CA VAL A 275 4.67 27.69 -40.95
C VAL A 275 4.48 26.43 -40.11
N ALA A 276 5.30 26.22 -39.08
CA ALA A 276 5.24 25.04 -38.21
C ALA A 276 3.87 24.92 -37.54
N ARG A 277 3.38 25.99 -36.90
CA ARG A 277 2.06 26.01 -36.26
C ARG A 277 0.89 25.81 -37.24
N ARG A 278 1.06 26.15 -38.52
CA ARG A 278 0.03 25.94 -39.54
C ARG A 278 0.03 24.50 -40.07
N VAL A 279 1.21 23.93 -40.28
CA VAL A 279 1.37 22.58 -40.88
C VAL A 279 1.19 21.49 -39.84
N ASP A 280 1.75 21.69 -38.65
CA ASP A 280 1.78 20.72 -37.56
C ASP A 280 1.57 21.42 -36.21
N PRO A 281 0.33 21.87 -35.93
CA PRO A 281 0.00 22.59 -34.70
C PRO A 281 0.20 21.76 -33.43
N MET A 282 0.15 20.43 -33.53
CA MET A 282 0.32 19.50 -32.41
C MET A 282 1.78 19.05 -32.22
N ASN A 283 2.71 19.59 -33.01
CA ASN A 283 4.13 19.22 -32.98
C ASN A 283 4.38 17.70 -33.14
N ARG A 284 3.54 17.01 -33.93
CA ARG A 284 3.63 15.57 -34.20
C ARG A 284 4.87 15.20 -35.02
N LEU A 285 5.40 16.15 -35.78
CA LEU A 285 6.64 16.04 -36.56
C LEU A 285 7.87 16.47 -35.75
N LEU A 286 7.70 16.83 -34.46
CA LEU A 286 8.77 17.11 -33.50
C LEU A 286 9.73 18.19 -33.98
N TRP A 287 9.20 19.33 -34.42
CA TRP A 287 9.98 20.50 -34.81
C TRP A 287 10.50 21.31 -33.60
N ARG A 288 10.09 20.94 -32.38
CA ARG A 288 10.64 21.32 -31.08
C ARG A 288 10.40 20.18 -30.06
N MET A 289 10.97 20.26 -28.86
CA MET A 289 10.62 19.33 -27.77
C MET A 289 9.21 19.63 -27.26
N ASN A 290 8.47 18.58 -26.88
CA ASN A 290 7.17 18.74 -26.23
C ASN A 290 7.37 18.87 -24.73
N GLU A 291 6.86 19.96 -24.17
CA GLU A 291 6.71 20.10 -22.73
C GLU A 291 5.76 19.02 -22.24
N HIS A 292 6.14 18.33 -21.16
CA HIS A 292 5.23 17.41 -20.48
C HIS A 292 5.29 17.62 -18.99
N ARG A 293 4.14 17.40 -18.35
CA ARG A 293 4.01 17.55 -16.91
C ARG A 293 4.65 16.36 -16.21
N LEU A 294 5.36 16.62 -15.12
CA LEU A 294 5.85 15.57 -14.23
C LEU A 294 4.68 14.78 -13.64
N SER A 295 4.77 13.45 -13.70
CA SER A 295 3.93 12.56 -12.90
C SER A 295 4.18 12.79 -11.40
N PHE A 296 3.26 12.33 -10.54
CA PHE A 296 3.46 12.46 -9.09
C PHE A 296 4.79 11.87 -8.62
N GLU A 297 5.17 10.71 -9.18
CA GLU A 297 6.41 10.03 -8.83
C GLU A 297 7.64 10.86 -9.18
N GLU A 298 7.66 11.43 -10.39
CA GLU A 298 8.77 12.29 -10.84
C GLU A 298 8.80 13.60 -10.06
N PHE A 299 7.65 14.23 -9.87
CA PHE A 299 7.52 15.47 -9.10
C PHE A 299 8.04 15.31 -7.67
N ARG A 300 7.61 14.26 -6.96
CA ARG A 300 8.04 13.99 -5.60
C ARG A 300 9.53 13.65 -5.53
N ASP A 301 10.03 12.83 -6.46
CA ASP A 301 11.45 12.50 -6.52
C ASP A 301 12.31 13.75 -6.87
N SER A 302 11.80 14.68 -7.68
CA SER A 302 12.44 15.96 -7.99
C SER A 302 12.52 16.87 -6.76
N ILE A 303 11.48 16.94 -5.93
CA ILE A 303 11.53 17.66 -4.64
C ILE A 303 12.62 17.08 -3.75
N LEU A 304 12.63 15.76 -3.57
CA LEU A 304 13.63 15.07 -2.74
C LEU A 304 15.05 15.24 -3.29
N ALA A 305 15.21 15.34 -4.60
CA ALA A 305 16.49 15.64 -5.24
C ALA A 305 16.93 17.09 -4.97
N ALA A 306 16.02 18.06 -5.11
CA ALA A 306 16.29 19.47 -4.84
C ALA A 306 16.69 19.74 -3.38
N THR A 307 16.07 19.00 -2.43
CA THR A 307 16.41 19.04 -1.00
C THR A 307 17.63 18.19 -0.63
N GLY A 308 18.20 17.43 -1.57
CA GLY A 308 19.34 16.54 -1.33
C GLY A 308 19.03 15.33 -0.45
N GLN A 309 17.74 15.00 -0.28
CA GLN A 309 17.28 13.93 0.61
C GLN A 309 17.04 12.59 -0.11
N LEU A 310 16.95 12.58 -1.44
CA LEU A 310 16.55 11.41 -2.22
C LEU A 310 17.43 10.16 -1.95
N ASP A 311 16.85 9.11 -1.36
CA ASP A 311 17.47 7.80 -1.23
C ASP A 311 17.31 6.99 -2.51
N GLY A 312 18.43 6.83 -3.24
CA GLY A 312 18.54 6.08 -4.49
C GLY A 312 18.70 4.56 -4.35
N ARG A 313 18.64 3.99 -3.14
CA ARG A 313 18.81 2.55 -2.90
C ARG A 313 17.81 1.71 -3.70
N VAL A 314 18.32 0.68 -4.38
CA VAL A 314 17.55 -0.26 -5.18
C VAL A 314 17.19 -1.51 -4.36
N GLY A 315 15.92 -1.92 -4.39
CA GLY A 315 15.42 -3.14 -3.72
C GLY A 315 15.13 -2.98 -2.22
N GLY A 316 14.43 -3.92 -1.60
CA GLY A 316 14.02 -3.84 -0.19
C GLY A 316 12.58 -3.36 0.01
N LYS A 317 12.14 -3.25 1.26
CA LYS A 317 10.72 -3.05 1.61
C LYS A 317 10.12 -1.72 1.07
N PRO A 318 8.84 -1.72 0.67
CA PRO A 318 8.13 -0.50 0.28
C PRO A 318 7.88 0.42 1.49
N ALA A 319 7.56 1.69 1.24
CA ALA A 319 7.33 2.71 2.26
C ALA A 319 5.96 3.41 2.09
N GLU A 320 5.30 3.73 3.21
CA GLU A 320 4.04 4.49 3.22
C GLU A 320 4.32 5.97 2.92
N LEU A 321 4.16 6.40 1.66
CA LEU A 321 4.60 7.71 1.16
C LEU A 321 4.01 8.93 1.89
N PHE A 322 2.83 8.77 2.48
CA PHE A 322 2.05 9.86 3.10
C PHE A 322 1.98 9.76 4.62
N LYS A 323 2.76 8.86 5.23
CA LYS A 323 2.82 8.71 6.68
C LYS A 323 4.05 9.41 7.23
N SER A 324 3.87 10.27 8.22
CA SER A 324 4.97 10.92 8.93
C SER A 324 5.71 9.92 9.83
N PRO A 325 7.07 9.95 9.89
CA PRO A 325 7.97 10.78 9.10
C PRO A 325 7.95 10.39 7.62
N TYR A 326 7.87 11.38 6.72
CA TYR A 326 7.73 11.11 5.28
C TYR A 326 8.99 10.42 4.73
N PRO A 327 8.86 9.30 4.03
CA PRO A 327 10.04 8.53 3.60
C PRO A 327 10.80 9.23 2.49
N VAL A 328 12.11 9.40 2.58
CA VAL A 328 12.91 10.08 1.54
C VAL A 328 13.31 9.19 0.35
N ARG A 329 12.73 7.98 0.27
CA ARG A 329 13.04 7.01 -0.77
C ARG A 329 12.34 7.35 -2.09
N ARG A 330 12.98 6.98 -3.20
CA ARG A 330 12.36 7.02 -4.55
C ARG A 330 10.93 6.51 -4.52
N THR A 331 10.04 7.26 -5.14
CA THR A 331 8.59 7.01 -5.14
C THR A 331 8.22 5.66 -5.78
N LEU A 332 9.11 5.11 -6.62
CA LEU A 332 9.05 3.72 -7.12
C LEU A 332 8.88 2.67 -6.01
N TYR A 333 9.40 2.94 -4.80
CA TYR A 333 9.29 2.07 -3.63
C TYR A 333 8.15 2.47 -2.69
N GLY A 334 7.20 3.28 -3.16
CA GLY A 334 5.97 3.55 -2.43
C GLY A 334 5.11 2.30 -2.29
N LEU A 335 4.53 2.10 -1.11
CA LEU A 335 3.56 1.04 -0.88
C LEU A 335 2.28 1.37 -1.65
N VAL A 336 1.87 0.45 -2.54
CA VAL A 336 0.60 0.52 -3.26
C VAL A 336 -0.30 -0.60 -2.75
N ASP A 337 -1.33 -0.22 -2.00
CA ASP A 337 -2.46 -1.11 -1.74
C ASP A 337 -3.45 -0.99 -2.90
N ARG A 338 -3.61 -2.08 -3.67
CA ARG A 338 -4.53 -2.12 -4.82
C ARG A 338 -5.98 -1.84 -4.42
N GLN A 339 -6.40 -2.23 -3.23
CA GLN A 339 -7.77 -2.04 -2.74
C GLN A 339 -7.96 -0.63 -2.19
N PHE A 340 -6.91 -0.06 -1.58
CA PHE A 340 -6.95 1.23 -0.87
C PHE A 340 -5.92 2.23 -1.40
N LEU A 341 -5.91 2.46 -2.71
CA LEU A 341 -5.00 3.44 -3.31
C LEU A 341 -5.24 4.85 -2.72
N PRO A 342 -4.20 5.54 -2.19
CA PRO A 342 -4.33 6.87 -1.62
C PRO A 342 -5.01 7.89 -2.54
N SER A 343 -5.88 8.73 -1.99
CA SER A 343 -6.61 9.77 -2.72
C SER A 343 -5.66 10.77 -3.40
N THR A 344 -4.53 11.10 -2.76
CA THR A 344 -3.48 11.95 -3.33
C THR A 344 -2.94 11.38 -4.65
N LEU A 345 -2.63 10.08 -4.70
CA LEU A 345 -2.15 9.45 -5.95
C LEU A 345 -3.21 9.51 -7.05
N ARG A 346 -4.48 9.26 -6.71
CA ARG A 346 -5.60 9.38 -7.67
C ARG A 346 -5.76 10.80 -8.21
N MET A 347 -5.57 11.80 -7.35
CA MET A 347 -5.65 13.21 -7.73
C MET A 347 -4.56 13.62 -8.72
N PHE A 348 -3.40 12.96 -8.70
CA PHE A 348 -2.32 13.16 -9.66
C PHE A 348 -2.26 12.07 -10.75
N ASP A 349 -3.43 11.55 -11.15
CA ASP A 349 -3.58 10.64 -12.28
C ASP A 349 -2.69 9.38 -12.22
N PHE A 350 -2.37 8.92 -11.01
CA PHE A 350 -1.58 7.71 -10.81
C PHE A 350 -2.25 6.50 -11.47
N ALA A 351 -1.42 5.54 -11.89
CA ALA A 351 -1.90 4.37 -12.57
C ALA A 351 -2.82 3.50 -11.70
N ASN A 352 -4.03 3.24 -12.20
CA ASN A 352 -4.94 2.33 -11.53
C ASN A 352 -4.33 0.92 -11.54
N PRO A 353 -4.02 0.32 -10.37
CA PRO A 353 -3.36 -0.97 -10.30
C PRO A 353 -4.25 -2.15 -10.71
N ASP A 354 -5.56 -1.95 -10.80
CA ASP A 354 -6.53 -3.01 -11.15
C ASP A 354 -6.87 -3.05 -12.65
N LEU A 355 -6.39 -2.08 -13.44
CA LEU A 355 -6.74 -1.96 -14.86
C LEU A 355 -5.50 -1.93 -15.76
N HIS A 356 -5.64 -2.49 -16.97
CA HIS A 356 -4.65 -2.27 -18.02
C HIS A 356 -4.69 -0.80 -18.45
N MET A 357 -3.57 -0.10 -18.26
CA MET A 357 -3.51 1.34 -18.51
C MET A 357 -2.28 1.70 -19.35
N PRO A 358 -2.43 1.77 -20.69
CA PRO A 358 -1.30 1.99 -21.59
C PRO A 358 -0.89 3.45 -21.74
N GLN A 359 -1.71 4.37 -21.24
CA GLN A 359 -1.46 5.80 -21.15
C GLN A 359 -2.20 6.32 -19.93
N ARG A 360 -1.57 7.21 -19.14
CA ARG A 360 -2.22 7.87 -18.01
C ARG A 360 -3.10 9.03 -18.54
N PRO A 361 -4.29 9.29 -17.97
CA PRO A 361 -4.93 10.57 -18.19
C PRO A 361 -4.05 11.69 -17.62
N GLU A 362 -4.18 12.89 -18.16
CA GLU A 362 -3.58 14.08 -17.58
C GLU A 362 -4.69 15.07 -17.25
N THR A 363 -4.89 15.34 -15.97
CA THR A 363 -5.90 16.25 -15.48
C THR A 363 -5.25 17.40 -14.72
N THR A 364 -5.75 18.61 -14.99
CA THR A 364 -5.38 19.81 -14.24
C THR A 364 -6.56 20.19 -13.37
N VAL A 365 -6.44 19.93 -12.07
CA VAL A 365 -7.51 20.19 -11.10
C VAL A 365 -7.01 21.08 -9.97
N PRO A 366 -7.84 22.02 -9.44
CA PRO A 366 -7.42 22.94 -8.38
C PRO A 366 -6.85 22.25 -7.14
N GLN A 367 -7.31 21.03 -6.83
CA GLN A 367 -6.87 20.24 -5.69
C GLN A 367 -5.36 19.92 -5.75
N GLN A 368 -4.79 19.77 -6.95
CA GLN A 368 -3.35 19.55 -7.11
C GLN A 368 -2.56 20.79 -6.66
N ALA A 369 -2.99 22.00 -7.04
CA ALA A 369 -2.38 23.25 -6.57
C ALA A 369 -2.56 23.44 -5.04
N LEU A 370 -3.75 23.14 -4.52
CA LEU A 370 -4.01 23.19 -3.08
C LEU A 370 -3.15 22.19 -2.30
N PHE A 371 -2.85 21.02 -2.86
CA PHE A 371 -1.90 20.09 -2.25
C PHE A 371 -0.50 20.70 -2.13
N LEU A 372 -0.01 21.36 -3.18
CA LEU A 372 1.29 22.04 -3.14
C LEU A 372 1.34 23.17 -2.11
N MET A 373 0.23 23.89 -1.94
CA MET A 373 0.14 25.00 -1.00
C MET A 373 -0.01 24.56 0.46
N ASN A 374 -0.65 23.42 0.73
CA ASN A 374 -1.15 23.11 2.08
C ASN A 374 -0.67 21.78 2.64
N HIS A 375 -0.18 20.85 1.83
CA HIS A 375 0.12 19.51 2.35
C HIS A 375 1.39 19.53 3.22
N PRO A 376 1.40 18.92 4.42
CA PRO A 376 2.54 18.99 5.33
C PRO A 376 3.84 18.43 4.76
N LEU A 377 3.76 17.39 3.90
CA LEU A 377 4.91 16.91 3.12
C LEU A 377 5.59 18.04 2.34
N ILE A 378 4.84 18.93 1.69
CA ILE A 378 5.42 20.02 0.89
C ILE A 378 6.02 21.08 1.79
N HIS A 379 5.38 21.38 2.92
CA HIS A 379 5.94 22.30 3.92
C HIS A 379 7.26 21.76 4.49
N GLU A 380 7.32 20.49 4.87
CA GLU A 380 8.56 19.87 5.37
C GLU A 380 9.70 19.97 4.36
N GLN A 381 9.40 19.75 3.07
CA GLN A 381 10.39 19.85 2.01
C GLN A 381 10.80 21.30 1.72
N ALA A 382 9.87 22.25 1.81
CA ALA A 382 10.17 23.67 1.70
C ALA A 382 11.09 24.15 2.83
N ARG A 383 10.84 23.68 4.07
CA ARG A 383 11.74 23.90 5.21
C ARG A 383 13.11 23.30 4.98
N ALA A 384 13.17 22.04 4.56
CA ALA A 384 14.43 21.37 4.28
C ALA A 384 15.27 22.12 3.22
N LEU A 385 14.64 22.60 2.16
CA LEU A 385 15.31 23.39 1.12
C LEU A 385 15.79 24.75 1.66
N ALA A 386 14.96 25.45 2.42
CA ALA A 386 15.33 26.72 3.02
C ALA A 386 16.51 26.58 4.00
N THR A 387 16.49 25.56 4.87
CA THR A 387 17.61 25.25 5.79
C THR A 387 18.89 24.93 5.03
N LEU A 388 18.80 24.18 3.92
CA LEU A 388 19.97 23.80 3.13
C LEU A 388 20.72 24.99 2.52
N THR A 389 20.02 26.11 2.30
CA THR A 389 20.57 27.34 1.70
C THR A 389 20.89 28.42 2.75
N GLU A 390 20.74 28.14 4.05
CA GLU A 390 20.91 29.12 5.12
C GLU A 390 22.36 29.63 5.24
N SER A 391 23.34 28.83 4.82
CA SER A 391 24.77 29.21 4.84
C SER A 391 25.21 30.08 3.67
N ALA A 392 24.32 30.47 2.76
CA ALA A 392 24.64 31.37 1.66
C ALA A 392 25.09 32.76 2.19
N GLY A 393 26.02 33.41 1.50
CA GLY A 393 26.69 34.61 1.99
C GLY A 393 25.79 35.84 1.99
N THR A 394 25.05 36.08 0.90
CA THR A 394 24.06 37.17 0.78
C THR A 394 22.66 36.66 0.47
N PRO A 395 21.60 37.44 0.71
CA PRO A 395 20.24 37.09 0.29
C PRO A 395 20.12 36.79 -1.22
N GLU A 396 20.82 37.54 -2.07
CA GLU A 396 20.84 37.31 -3.53
C GLU A 396 21.52 35.98 -3.88
N GLU A 397 22.61 35.64 -3.20
CA GLU A 397 23.28 34.35 -3.35
C GLU A 397 22.37 33.20 -2.88
N ARG A 398 21.61 33.40 -1.79
CA ARG A 398 20.64 32.43 -1.29
C ARG A 398 19.50 32.19 -2.27
N VAL A 399 18.96 33.25 -2.87
CA VAL A 399 17.96 33.14 -3.95
C VAL A 399 18.55 32.37 -5.13
N SER A 400 19.79 32.69 -5.53
CA SER A 400 20.47 32.01 -6.63
C SER A 400 20.63 30.51 -6.36
N GLU A 401 21.02 30.13 -5.15
CA GLU A 401 21.15 28.71 -4.76
C GLU A 401 19.78 27.99 -4.76
N LEU A 402 18.72 28.64 -4.28
CA LEU A 402 17.35 28.07 -4.34
C LEU A 402 16.92 27.78 -5.78
N PHE A 403 17.17 28.72 -6.70
CA PHE A 403 16.85 28.56 -8.12
C PHE A 403 17.70 27.46 -8.77
N GLU A 404 19.00 27.41 -8.49
CA GLU A 404 19.89 26.39 -9.07
C GLU A 404 19.55 24.97 -8.58
N ARG A 405 19.07 24.83 -7.35
CA ARG A 405 18.63 23.52 -6.81
C ARG A 405 17.29 23.06 -7.34
N THR A 406 16.38 24.00 -7.63
CA THR A 406 14.99 23.68 -8.03
C THR A 406 14.82 23.70 -9.55
N LEU A 407 15.25 24.77 -10.21
CA LEU A 407 15.07 25.04 -11.64
C LEU A 407 16.31 24.75 -12.48
N LEU A 408 17.43 24.35 -11.84
CA LEU A 408 18.69 24.01 -12.52
C LEU A 408 19.29 25.14 -13.38
N ARG A 409 18.95 26.40 -13.05
CA ARG A 409 19.47 27.60 -13.68
C ARG A 409 19.60 28.73 -12.66
N SER A 410 20.39 29.74 -12.99
CA SER A 410 20.44 30.98 -12.20
C SER A 410 19.20 31.85 -12.46
N PRO A 411 18.74 32.63 -11.45
CA PRO A 411 17.65 33.58 -11.60
C PRO A 411 18.09 34.81 -12.41
N ASN A 412 17.15 35.48 -13.05
CA ASN A 412 17.36 36.79 -13.65
C ASN A 412 17.19 37.94 -12.63
N GLU A 413 17.54 39.17 -13.00
CA GLU A 413 17.49 40.34 -12.10
C GLU A 413 16.08 40.60 -11.52
N THR A 414 15.03 40.39 -12.31
CA THR A 414 13.64 40.55 -11.86
C THR A 414 13.27 39.46 -10.85
N GLU A 415 13.62 38.20 -11.13
CA GLU A 415 13.37 37.06 -10.25
C GLU A 415 14.07 37.22 -8.90
N ILE A 416 15.30 37.73 -8.88
CA ILE A 416 16.01 38.08 -7.64
C ILE A 416 15.23 39.15 -6.87
N SER A 417 14.87 40.25 -7.53
CA SER A 417 14.17 41.36 -6.89
C SER A 417 12.82 40.95 -6.31
N GLU A 418 12.02 40.16 -7.04
CA GLU A 418 10.70 39.69 -6.60
C GLU A 418 10.81 38.68 -5.44
N SER A 419 11.78 37.76 -5.52
CA SER A 419 12.06 36.78 -4.45
C SER A 419 12.40 37.47 -3.14
N LEU A 420 13.28 38.48 -3.18
CA LEU A 420 13.65 39.24 -1.99
C LEU A 420 12.48 40.05 -1.42
N SER A 421 11.62 40.61 -2.28
CA SER A 421 10.41 41.30 -1.84
C SER A 421 9.43 40.36 -1.14
N LEU A 422 9.27 39.13 -1.62
CA LEU A 422 8.44 38.10 -0.98
C LEU A 422 8.96 37.79 0.43
N VAL A 423 10.26 37.46 0.53
CA VAL A 423 10.91 37.11 1.81
C VAL A 423 10.70 38.22 2.85
N GLN A 424 10.93 39.48 2.45
CA GLN A 424 10.77 40.63 3.34
C GLN A 424 9.31 40.86 3.77
N SER A 425 8.33 40.58 2.92
CA SER A 425 6.91 40.75 3.25
C SER A 425 6.42 39.75 4.30
N ALA A 426 6.96 38.53 4.28
CA ALA A 426 6.56 37.46 5.18
C ALA A 426 7.12 37.62 6.61
N GLU A 427 8.25 38.31 6.80
CA GLU A 427 8.82 38.60 8.12
C GLU A 427 7.87 39.43 9.02
N PHE A 428 6.90 40.14 8.44
CA PHE A 428 5.91 40.92 9.19
C PHE A 428 4.68 40.13 9.64
N GLU A 429 4.47 38.90 9.14
CA GLU A 429 3.30 38.06 9.45
C GLU A 429 3.59 36.90 10.42
N GLU A 430 4.82 36.79 10.96
CA GLU A 430 5.19 35.81 11.99
C GLU A 430 4.40 36.04 13.30
N THR A 431 3.16 35.58 13.31
CA THR A 431 2.44 35.28 14.54
C THR A 431 2.59 33.79 14.77
N SER A 432 3.67 33.41 15.45
CA SER A 432 3.81 32.10 16.08
C SER A 432 2.81 32.01 17.24
N GLY A 433 1.52 31.96 16.91
CA GLY A 433 0.43 31.66 17.82
C GLY A 433 -0.14 30.29 17.46
N PRO A 434 -0.62 29.51 18.45
CA PRO A 434 -1.40 28.33 18.13
C PRO A 434 -2.58 28.72 17.22
N PRO A 435 -2.93 27.90 16.22
CA PRO A 435 -4.05 28.21 15.33
C PRO A 435 -5.33 28.39 16.17
N PRO A 436 -6.23 29.32 15.82
CA PRO A 436 -7.50 29.52 16.52
C PRO A 436 -8.43 28.34 16.19
N THR A 437 -8.19 27.17 16.78
CA THR A 437 -8.84 25.91 16.37
C THR A 437 -9.64 25.23 17.45
N ALA A 438 -9.51 25.64 18.70
CA ALA A 438 -10.50 25.33 19.70
C ALA A 438 -11.55 26.45 19.67
N VAL A 439 -12.65 26.28 18.93
CA VAL A 439 -13.80 27.20 19.06
C VAL A 439 -14.24 27.11 20.53
N ASP A 440 -13.87 28.12 21.31
CA ASP A 440 -14.22 28.26 22.73
C ASP A 440 -13.51 27.33 23.73
N TRP A 441 -12.58 26.44 23.32
CA TRP A 441 -11.81 25.57 24.24
C TRP A 441 -10.41 26.12 24.60
N GLN A 442 -9.93 25.77 25.80
CA GLN A 442 -8.57 26.04 26.28
C GLN A 442 -8.03 24.83 27.04
N TYR A 443 -6.72 24.61 26.93
CA TYR A 443 -6.03 23.46 27.54
C TYR A 443 -4.95 23.98 28.48
N GLY A 444 -5.04 23.62 29.75
CA GLY A 444 -4.23 24.22 30.79
C GLY A 444 -4.11 23.33 32.01
N TYR A 445 -3.62 23.94 33.07
CA TYR A 445 -3.59 23.36 34.40
C TYR A 445 -4.06 24.37 35.44
N GLY A 446 -4.43 23.87 36.62
CA GLY A 446 -4.86 24.69 37.75
C GLY A 446 -5.09 23.85 38.99
N THR A 447 -5.69 24.44 40.02
CA THR A 447 -5.98 23.75 41.29
C THR A 447 -7.48 23.74 41.57
N VAL A 448 -8.04 22.59 41.95
CA VAL A 448 -9.43 22.54 42.45
C VAL A 448 -9.47 23.04 43.88
N ASN A 449 -10.15 24.15 44.11
CA ASN A 449 -10.43 24.68 45.44
C ASN A 449 -11.62 23.94 46.05
N GLU A 450 -11.37 23.06 47.01
CA GLU A 450 -12.42 22.22 47.61
C GLU A 450 -13.45 23.01 48.44
N GLU A 451 -13.11 24.19 48.95
CA GLU A 451 -14.03 25.03 49.72
C GLU A 451 -15.06 25.73 48.81
N THR A 452 -14.60 26.25 47.67
CA THR A 452 -15.45 26.99 46.73
C THR A 452 -16.00 26.11 45.61
N GLY A 453 -15.41 24.93 45.40
CA GLY A 453 -15.71 24.05 44.28
C GLY A 453 -15.33 24.65 42.92
N ARG A 454 -14.30 25.51 42.85
CA ARG A 454 -13.88 26.22 41.63
C ARG A 454 -12.43 25.90 41.27
N VAL A 455 -12.02 26.26 40.04
CA VAL A 455 -10.63 26.17 39.60
C VAL A 455 -9.91 27.48 39.91
N ASP A 456 -8.90 27.41 40.76
CA ASP A 456 -7.99 28.52 41.05
C ASP A 456 -6.77 28.46 40.11
N GLY A 457 -6.34 29.62 39.61
CA GLY A 457 -5.05 29.77 38.91
C GLY A 457 -4.93 29.07 37.56
N PHE A 458 -6.01 28.94 36.79
CA PHE A 458 -5.94 28.36 35.43
C PHE A 458 -4.86 29.03 34.57
N THR A 459 -3.92 28.23 34.10
CA THR A 459 -2.79 28.65 33.27
C THR A 459 -2.75 27.77 32.02
N PRO A 460 -2.76 28.33 30.80
CA PRO A 460 -2.62 27.56 29.57
C PRO A 460 -1.30 26.77 29.53
N LEU A 461 -1.34 25.55 28.99
CA LEU A 461 -0.11 24.78 28.78
C LEU A 461 0.71 25.41 27.66
N PRO A 462 2.04 25.56 27.83
CA PRO A 462 2.86 26.36 26.92
C PRO A 462 3.30 25.60 25.66
N HIS A 463 3.16 24.27 25.63
CA HIS A 463 3.70 23.45 24.55
C HIS A 463 2.65 22.52 23.94
N PHE A 464 2.50 22.56 22.61
CA PHE A 464 1.68 21.63 21.83
C PHE A 464 2.58 20.76 20.94
N THR A 465 2.45 19.44 21.05
CA THR A 465 3.30 18.46 20.34
C THR A 465 2.79 18.12 18.94
N GLY A 466 1.65 18.68 18.53
CA GLY A 466 0.89 18.26 17.35
C GLY A 466 -0.28 17.35 17.68
N ASN A 467 -0.25 16.64 18.81
CA ASN A 467 -1.38 15.79 19.26
C ASN A 467 -1.67 15.88 20.78
N ALA A 468 -0.88 16.65 21.53
CA ALA A 468 -1.06 16.84 22.96
C ALA A 468 -0.57 18.22 23.43
N TRP A 469 -1.29 18.82 24.39
CA TRP A 469 -0.83 19.97 25.16
C TRP A 469 -0.10 19.48 26.42
N GLN A 470 1.08 20.02 26.71
CA GLN A 470 1.90 19.61 27.86
C GLN A 470 2.80 20.75 28.36
N GLY A 471 3.50 20.51 29.48
CA GLY A 471 4.26 21.54 30.19
C GLY A 471 5.50 22.08 29.46
N GLY A 472 6.11 21.29 28.59
CA GLY A 472 7.32 21.68 27.86
C GLY A 472 7.66 20.69 26.73
N PRO A 473 8.78 20.89 26.01
CA PRO A 473 9.19 19.99 24.92
C PRO A 473 9.62 18.59 25.39
N SER A 474 9.90 18.42 26.68
CA SER A 474 10.16 17.11 27.31
C SER A 474 8.91 16.65 28.06
N TYR A 475 8.69 15.33 28.07
CA TYR A 475 7.60 14.70 28.82
C TYR A 475 8.16 13.54 29.66
N PRO A 476 8.09 13.60 31.01
CA PRO A 476 7.51 14.68 31.82
C PRO A 476 8.31 15.99 31.75
N ASP A 477 7.61 17.11 31.95
CA ASP A 477 8.21 18.44 32.06
C ASP A 477 8.91 18.62 33.43
N GLY A 478 9.93 19.48 33.47
CA GLY A 478 10.73 19.71 34.69
C GLY A 478 9.96 20.40 35.82
N GLU A 479 9.00 21.27 35.49
CA GLU A 479 8.21 22.03 36.48
C GLU A 479 6.80 21.45 36.62
N LEU A 480 6.12 21.17 35.51
CA LEU A 480 4.73 20.71 35.48
C LEU A 480 4.60 19.18 35.48
N GLY A 481 5.70 18.44 35.36
CA GLY A 481 5.69 16.98 35.45
C GLY A 481 4.88 16.32 34.33
N TRP A 482 3.97 15.42 34.72
CA TRP A 482 3.18 14.60 33.80
C TRP A 482 1.92 15.29 33.25
N VAL A 483 1.69 16.59 33.47
CA VAL A 483 0.48 17.26 32.93
C VAL A 483 0.45 17.15 31.41
N GLN A 484 -0.57 16.48 30.89
CA GLN A 484 -0.82 16.37 29.46
C GLN A 484 -2.32 16.30 29.16
N LEU A 485 -2.75 16.94 28.08
CA LEU A 485 -4.10 16.83 27.52
C LEU A 485 -4.00 16.41 26.05
N THR A 486 -4.76 15.39 25.65
CA THR A 486 -4.92 14.94 24.26
C THR A 486 -6.38 15.12 23.82
N ALA A 487 -6.72 14.80 22.57
CA ALA A 487 -8.11 14.84 22.10
C ALA A 487 -9.04 13.92 22.92
N THR A 488 -8.56 12.73 23.27
CA THR A 488 -9.36 11.68 23.91
C THR A 488 -9.14 11.55 25.42
N GLY A 489 -8.18 12.27 26.01
CA GLY A 489 -7.82 12.08 27.41
C GLY A 489 -6.66 12.95 27.89
N GLY A 490 -5.80 12.36 28.70
CA GLY A 490 -4.62 13.04 29.23
C GLY A 490 -3.97 12.33 30.42
N HIS A 491 -3.15 13.09 31.13
CA HIS A 491 -2.55 12.69 32.39
C HIS A 491 -2.50 13.93 33.31
N PRO A 492 -2.91 13.82 34.60
CA PRO A 492 -2.79 14.91 35.56
C PRO A 492 -1.32 15.18 35.91
N GLY A 493 -1.04 16.31 36.55
CA GLY A 493 0.30 16.61 37.01
C GLY A 493 0.76 15.75 38.19
N ASN A 494 1.93 16.10 38.73
CA ASN A 494 2.54 15.35 39.83
C ASN A 494 1.77 15.46 41.16
N ASP A 495 0.88 16.44 41.27
CA ASP A 495 0.14 16.77 42.47
C ASP A 495 -1.20 17.43 42.13
N ARG A 496 -2.01 17.70 43.16
CA ARG A 496 -3.33 18.34 43.03
C ARG A 496 -3.26 19.83 42.67
N ALA A 497 -2.11 20.47 42.82
CA ALA A 497 -1.94 21.87 42.42
C ALA A 497 -1.78 22.00 40.89
N HIS A 498 -1.34 20.92 40.24
CA HIS A 498 -1.17 20.80 38.80
C HIS A 498 -2.24 19.87 38.19
N ALA A 499 -3.50 20.07 38.54
CA ALA A 499 -4.62 19.38 37.89
C ALA A 499 -4.66 19.78 36.41
N CYS A 500 -4.84 18.83 35.50
CA CYS A 500 -5.05 19.16 34.09
C CYS A 500 -6.48 19.66 33.89
N VAL A 501 -6.64 20.76 33.16
CA VAL A 501 -7.90 21.46 32.97
C VAL A 501 -8.18 21.61 31.47
N ARG A 502 -9.23 20.95 31.00
CA ARG A 502 -9.84 21.25 29.70
C ARG A 502 -11.03 22.18 29.93
N ARG A 503 -10.88 23.43 29.51
CA ARG A 503 -11.85 24.52 29.74
C ARG A 503 -12.62 24.84 28.48
N TRP A 504 -13.94 24.93 28.58
CA TRP A 504 -14.79 25.52 27.55
C TRP A 504 -15.33 26.87 28.04
N THR A 505 -15.40 27.88 27.17
CA THR A 505 -15.89 29.23 27.51
C THR A 505 -17.12 29.57 26.69
N ALA A 506 -18.25 29.83 27.33
CA ALA A 506 -19.49 30.14 26.62
C ALA A 506 -19.34 31.41 25.75
N PRO A 507 -19.52 31.33 24.41
CA PRO A 507 -19.38 32.49 23.54
C PRO A 507 -20.52 33.51 23.69
N ARG A 508 -21.66 33.09 24.25
CA ARG A 508 -22.85 33.90 24.47
C ARG A 508 -23.74 33.29 25.54
N ALA A 509 -24.75 34.05 25.97
CA ALA A 509 -25.77 33.54 26.87
C ALA A 509 -26.64 32.49 26.18
N MET A 510 -26.79 31.32 26.79
CA MET A 510 -27.59 30.19 26.26
C MET A 510 -27.84 29.13 27.33
N THR A 511 -28.71 28.16 27.00
CA THR A 511 -28.87 26.94 27.79
C THR A 511 -28.12 25.81 27.10
N ILE A 512 -27.25 25.13 27.85
CA ILE A 512 -26.46 24.00 27.36
C ILE A 512 -26.80 22.71 28.12
N SER A 513 -26.48 21.58 27.52
CA SER A 513 -26.33 20.28 28.19
C SER A 513 -24.91 19.76 27.95
N LEU A 514 -24.34 19.03 28.91
CA LEU A 514 -23.05 18.38 28.82
C LEU A 514 -23.23 16.87 28.92
N GLN A 515 -22.75 16.15 27.92
CA GLN A 515 -22.54 14.71 28.00
C GLN A 515 -21.05 14.44 28.09
N SER A 516 -20.60 13.70 29.11
CA SER A 516 -19.19 13.36 29.26
C SER A 516 -18.99 12.04 29.97
N SER A 517 -17.97 11.29 29.57
CA SER A 517 -17.63 10.00 30.16
C SER A 517 -16.13 9.91 30.38
N VAL A 518 -15.72 9.70 31.63
CA VAL A 518 -14.33 9.58 32.05
C VAL A 518 -14.00 8.12 32.37
N THR A 519 -12.86 7.63 31.89
CA THR A 519 -12.39 6.26 32.07
C THR A 519 -10.94 6.27 32.56
N HIS A 520 -10.68 5.45 33.58
CA HIS A 520 -9.33 5.09 34.01
C HIS A 520 -9.17 3.58 33.86
N GLU A 521 -8.25 3.16 33.00
CA GLU A 521 -7.99 1.76 32.64
C GLU A 521 -6.77 1.11 33.33
N PRO A 522 -5.73 1.85 33.75
CA PRO A 522 -4.60 1.23 34.43
C PRO A 522 -4.96 0.59 35.76
N ALA A 523 -4.42 -0.61 36.01
CA ALA A 523 -4.58 -1.31 37.29
C ALA A 523 -3.60 -0.83 38.38
N ALA A 524 -2.46 -0.26 37.98
CA ALA A 524 -1.50 0.34 38.90
C ALA A 524 -2.00 1.71 39.36
N GLY A 525 -1.62 2.10 40.59
CA GLY A 525 -2.06 3.36 41.22
C GLY A 525 -3.35 3.22 42.02
N ASP A 526 -3.95 4.36 42.35
CA ASP A 526 -5.23 4.46 43.07
C ASP A 526 -6.31 5.23 42.29
N GLY A 527 -6.00 5.55 41.03
CA GLY A 527 -6.87 6.20 40.06
C GLY A 527 -6.87 7.72 40.20
N ILE A 528 -7.83 8.34 39.50
CA ILE A 528 -7.92 9.79 39.38
C ILE A 528 -9.16 10.35 40.06
N ARG A 529 -9.14 11.66 40.34
CA ARG A 529 -10.36 12.42 40.64
C ARG A 529 -10.70 13.28 39.44
N ALA A 530 -11.96 13.24 39.03
CA ALA A 530 -12.49 13.92 37.86
C ALA A 530 -13.62 14.86 38.29
N PHE A 531 -13.61 16.11 37.80
CA PHE A 531 -14.57 17.15 38.16
C PHE A 531 -15.11 17.86 36.93
N VAL A 532 -16.41 18.17 36.94
CA VAL A 532 -17.04 19.16 36.05
C VAL A 532 -17.33 20.39 36.88
N ILE A 533 -16.74 21.53 36.54
CA ILE A 533 -16.82 22.76 37.33
C ILE A 533 -17.33 23.91 36.46
N SER A 534 -18.31 24.66 36.96
CA SER A 534 -18.78 25.91 36.37
C SER A 534 -18.15 27.13 37.05
N SER A 535 -17.74 28.14 36.28
CA SER A 535 -17.33 29.45 36.82
C SER A 535 -18.43 30.11 37.67
N GLN A 536 -19.69 29.88 37.32
CA GLN A 536 -20.85 30.46 37.98
C GLN A 536 -21.25 29.67 39.22
N LEU A 537 -21.48 28.37 39.07
CA LEU A 537 -22.09 27.52 40.11
C LEU A 537 -21.08 26.69 40.93
N GLY A 538 -19.79 26.70 40.55
CA GLY A 538 -18.80 25.79 41.13
C GLY A 538 -18.99 24.35 40.64
N LYS A 539 -18.64 23.39 41.48
CA LYS A 539 -18.61 21.96 41.16
C LYS A 539 -20.01 21.43 40.81
N LEU A 540 -20.18 20.97 39.57
CA LEU A 540 -21.42 20.39 39.04
C LEU A 540 -21.46 18.87 39.17
N ALA A 541 -20.31 18.20 38.98
CA ALA A 541 -20.19 16.75 39.09
C ALA A 541 -18.78 16.36 39.53
N GLU A 542 -18.64 15.22 40.21
CA GLU A 542 -17.34 14.65 40.59
C GLU A 542 -17.38 13.12 40.60
N ALA A 543 -16.23 12.50 40.32
CA ALA A 543 -16.04 11.07 40.48
C ALA A 543 -14.60 10.74 40.85
N ILE A 544 -14.44 9.66 41.64
CA ILE A 544 -13.17 8.93 41.74
C ILE A 544 -13.25 7.78 40.75
N VAL A 545 -12.27 7.67 39.86
CA VAL A 545 -12.27 6.72 38.75
C VAL A 545 -11.01 5.89 38.81
N HIS A 546 -11.18 4.58 38.99
CA HIS A 546 -10.10 3.59 38.97
C HIS A 546 -10.64 2.30 38.37
N LEU A 547 -9.97 1.76 37.34
CA LEU A 547 -10.40 0.55 36.62
C LEU A 547 -11.89 0.56 36.25
N SER A 548 -12.40 1.73 35.85
CA SER A 548 -13.82 1.95 35.62
C SER A 548 -14.09 3.16 34.74
N THR A 549 -15.33 3.27 34.30
CA THR A 549 -15.88 4.41 33.56
C THR A 549 -16.98 5.07 34.39
N LYS A 550 -17.05 6.40 34.36
CA LYS A 550 -18.07 7.20 35.04
C LYS A 550 -18.58 8.31 34.12
N ASP A 551 -19.90 8.43 34.05
CA ASP A 551 -20.54 9.54 33.34
C ASP A 551 -20.69 10.74 34.27
N LEU A 552 -20.27 11.91 33.78
CA LEU A 552 -20.35 13.19 34.47
C LEU A 552 -21.19 14.15 33.61
N ASN A 553 -22.46 13.78 33.40
CA ASN A 553 -23.40 14.53 32.58
C ASN A 553 -24.03 15.70 33.34
N VAL A 554 -24.34 16.78 32.63
CA VAL A 554 -25.15 17.90 33.13
C VAL A 554 -26.33 18.08 32.18
N GLU A 555 -27.54 17.78 32.66
CA GLU A 555 -28.74 17.75 31.82
C GLU A 555 -29.11 19.11 31.24
N SER A 556 -28.96 20.18 32.03
CA SER A 556 -29.30 21.54 31.62
C SER A 556 -28.57 22.55 32.49
N LEU A 557 -27.96 23.55 31.86
CA LEU A 557 -27.25 24.64 32.54
C LEU A 557 -27.42 25.94 31.75
N GLN A 558 -27.84 27.01 32.42
CA GLN A 558 -27.78 28.36 31.84
C GLN A 558 -26.38 28.92 32.01
N VAL A 559 -25.81 29.43 30.93
CA VAL A 559 -24.50 30.10 30.91
C VAL A 559 -24.64 31.49 30.30
N SER A 560 -23.79 32.42 30.72
CA SER A 560 -23.61 33.75 30.13
C SER A 560 -22.36 33.81 29.26
N ALA A 561 -22.21 34.84 28.42
CA ALA A 561 -20.99 35.04 27.65
C ALA A 561 -19.78 35.17 28.60
N GLY A 562 -18.74 34.34 28.38
CA GLY A 562 -17.53 34.30 29.20
C GLY A 562 -17.58 33.35 30.40
N ASP A 563 -18.72 32.71 30.69
CA ASP A 563 -18.76 31.65 31.70
C ASP A 563 -17.99 30.41 31.25
N THR A 564 -17.32 29.72 32.16
CA THR A 564 -16.51 28.54 31.84
C THR A 564 -17.09 27.25 32.39
N ILE A 565 -16.88 26.17 31.65
CA ILE A 565 -17.09 24.79 32.09
C ILE A 565 -15.74 24.08 32.00
N ASP A 566 -15.21 23.68 33.15
CA ASP A 566 -13.90 23.08 33.30
C ASP A 566 -14.05 21.58 33.58
N LEU A 567 -13.46 20.76 32.71
CA LEU A 567 -13.25 19.34 32.92
C LEU A 567 -11.86 19.18 33.53
N VAL A 568 -11.83 18.85 34.81
CA VAL A 568 -10.60 18.87 35.61
C VAL A 568 -10.28 17.47 36.08
N VAL A 569 -9.03 17.03 35.87
CA VAL A 569 -8.51 15.79 36.44
C VAL A 569 -7.29 16.09 37.30
N ASP A 570 -7.29 15.58 38.53
CA ASP A 570 -6.11 15.55 39.38
C ASP A 570 -5.83 14.15 39.91
N ILE A 571 -4.64 14.01 40.49
CA ILE A 571 -4.26 12.77 41.16
C ILE A 571 -5.12 12.55 42.41
N ARG A 572 -5.28 11.28 42.76
CA ARG A 572 -5.86 10.92 44.05
C ARG A 572 -4.82 11.05 45.17
N ASP A 573 -4.25 9.95 45.64
CA ASP A 573 -3.31 9.94 46.77
C ASP A 573 -1.91 9.46 46.33
N VAL A 574 -1.78 8.74 45.20
CA VAL A 574 -0.50 8.22 44.69
C VAL A 574 -0.25 8.66 43.25
N LEU A 575 0.90 9.25 42.98
CA LEU A 575 1.36 9.55 41.60
C LEU A 575 1.83 8.26 40.93
N ASN A 576 0.92 7.51 40.31
CA ASN A 576 1.26 6.27 39.61
C ASN A 576 0.17 5.87 38.61
N SER A 577 0.51 5.91 37.31
CA SER A 577 -0.35 5.40 36.24
C SER A 577 -1.73 6.08 36.18
N ASP A 578 -1.75 7.41 36.24
CA ASP A 578 -2.96 8.24 36.30
C ASP A 578 -3.46 8.71 34.93
N GLN A 579 -2.97 8.10 33.84
CA GLN A 579 -3.49 8.31 32.49
C GLN A 579 -4.98 7.97 32.40
N TYR A 580 -5.73 8.78 31.68
CA TYR A 580 -7.19 8.66 31.57
C TYR A 580 -7.68 8.98 30.16
N LEU A 581 -8.90 8.51 29.88
CA LEU A 581 -9.68 8.90 28.71
C LEU A 581 -10.88 9.73 29.16
N TRP A 582 -11.11 10.88 28.55
CA TRP A 582 -12.29 11.70 28.82
C TRP A 582 -12.65 12.56 27.62
N THR A 583 -13.83 12.30 27.05
CA THR A 583 -14.43 13.12 26.00
C THR A 583 -15.72 13.77 26.50
N ALA A 584 -16.04 14.92 25.94
CA ALA A 584 -17.16 15.74 26.33
C ALA A 584 -17.84 16.36 25.12
N LYS A 585 -19.17 16.38 25.15
CA LYS A 585 -20.05 16.97 24.14
C LYS A 585 -20.99 17.96 24.81
N ILE A 586 -20.85 19.23 24.47
CA ILE A 586 -21.73 20.31 24.91
C ILE A 586 -22.72 20.60 23.79
N THR A 587 -24.02 20.59 24.10
CA THR A 587 -25.10 20.83 23.12
C THR A 587 -25.94 22.02 23.57
N GLU A 588 -26.18 22.97 22.67
CA GLU A 588 -27.11 24.09 22.90
C GLU A 588 -28.57 23.61 22.75
N ALA A 589 -29.44 23.91 23.72
CA ALA A 589 -30.79 23.34 23.80
C ALA A 589 -31.72 23.67 22.60
N ASP A 590 -31.52 24.83 21.97
CA ASP A 590 -32.41 25.37 20.91
C ASP A 590 -31.69 25.50 19.54
N SER A 591 -30.59 24.77 19.35
CA SER A 591 -29.69 24.91 18.20
C SER A 591 -29.05 23.56 17.85
N GLU A 592 -28.64 23.38 16.60
CA GLU A 592 -27.84 22.21 16.19
C GLU A 592 -26.36 22.36 16.58
N ARG A 593 -25.98 23.46 17.25
CA ARG A 593 -24.59 23.73 17.64
C ARG A 593 -24.14 22.78 18.74
N ILE A 594 -23.02 22.11 18.45
CA ILE A 594 -22.34 21.16 19.32
C ILE A 594 -20.89 21.59 19.44
N TRP A 595 -20.34 21.55 20.66
CA TRP A 595 -18.90 21.57 20.91
C TRP A 595 -18.49 20.18 21.37
N ASN A 596 -17.51 19.57 20.72
CA ASN A 596 -17.04 18.23 21.01
C ASN A 596 -15.54 18.28 21.28
N SER A 597 -15.15 17.97 22.52
CA SER A 597 -13.78 18.11 22.98
C SER A 597 -12.74 17.27 22.21
N GLU A 598 -13.17 16.19 21.55
CA GLU A 598 -12.32 15.33 20.74
C GLU A 598 -12.13 15.89 19.33
N THR A 599 -13.23 16.21 18.64
CA THR A 599 -13.17 16.71 17.25
C THR A 599 -12.79 18.18 17.15
N ASP A 600 -12.97 18.95 18.23
CA ASP A 600 -12.55 20.36 18.32
C ASP A 600 -11.11 20.49 18.86
N PHE A 601 -10.45 19.37 19.16
CA PHE A 601 -9.06 19.40 19.63
C PHE A 601 -8.13 19.81 18.49
N PRO A 602 -7.08 20.61 18.73
CA PRO A 602 -6.14 20.97 17.67
C PRO A 602 -5.45 19.71 17.14
N ASP A 603 -5.48 19.50 15.83
CA ASP A 603 -4.90 18.31 15.20
C ASP A 603 -3.48 18.54 14.65
N GLU A 604 -3.04 19.80 14.48
CA GLU A 604 -1.70 20.15 13.98
C GLU A 604 -1.23 21.52 14.49
N VAL A 605 0.07 21.66 14.79
CA VAL A 605 0.72 22.98 14.77
C VAL A 605 0.82 23.34 13.29
N VAL A 606 -0.08 24.18 12.77
CA VAL A 606 0.20 24.85 11.50
C VAL A 606 1.35 25.82 11.76
N GLN A 607 2.59 25.32 11.67
CA GLN A 607 3.73 26.20 11.59
C GLN A 607 3.61 26.89 10.24
N GLN A 608 3.32 28.19 10.25
CA GLN A 608 3.43 29.00 9.05
C GLN A 608 4.85 28.89 8.51
N LEU A 609 4.99 28.93 7.19
CA LEU A 609 6.30 29.00 6.56
C LEU A 609 6.85 30.43 6.72
N ASN A 610 8.10 30.59 7.10
CA ASN A 610 8.78 31.90 7.07
C ASN A 610 9.05 32.32 5.61
N GLY A 611 9.54 33.56 5.40
CA GLY A 611 9.73 34.09 4.03
C GLY A 611 10.62 33.23 3.12
N TRP A 612 11.68 32.62 3.65
CA TRP A 612 12.57 31.74 2.87
C TRP A 612 11.92 30.40 2.55
N GLU A 613 11.17 29.85 3.50
CA GLU A 613 10.40 28.62 3.32
C GLU A 613 9.25 28.82 2.33
N GLN A 614 8.58 29.98 2.36
CA GLN A 614 7.58 30.36 1.37
C GLN A 614 8.18 30.49 -0.03
N LEU A 615 9.36 31.11 -0.16
CA LEU A 615 10.06 31.17 -1.45
C LEU A 615 10.38 29.77 -2.00
N ALA A 616 10.90 28.88 -1.15
CA ALA A 616 11.13 27.48 -1.52
C ALA A 616 9.84 26.78 -1.99
N GLN A 617 8.73 26.99 -1.28
CA GLN A 617 7.42 26.46 -1.69
C GLN A 617 6.94 27.03 -3.03
N VAL A 618 7.10 28.34 -3.26
CA VAL A 618 6.72 29.00 -4.52
C VAL A 618 7.50 28.39 -5.70
N LEU A 619 8.79 28.11 -5.52
CA LEU A 619 9.59 27.45 -6.56
C LEU A 619 9.06 26.05 -6.87
N PHE A 620 8.71 25.25 -5.86
CA PHE A 620 8.07 23.94 -6.08
C PHE A 620 6.69 24.05 -6.75
N CYS A 621 5.98 25.17 -6.58
CA CYS A 621 4.68 25.43 -7.21
C CYS A 621 4.80 25.98 -8.64
N SER A 622 6.00 26.32 -9.10
CA SER A 622 6.20 26.94 -10.41
C SER A 622 5.94 25.96 -11.55
N ASN A 623 5.46 26.48 -12.70
CA ASN A 623 5.30 25.65 -13.89
C ASN A 623 6.67 25.09 -14.35
N GLU A 624 7.74 25.88 -14.24
CA GLU A 624 9.07 25.42 -14.63
C GLU A 624 9.57 24.24 -13.78
N PHE A 625 9.15 24.13 -12.52
CA PHE A 625 9.45 22.96 -11.70
C PHE A 625 8.55 21.75 -12.01
N LEU A 626 7.30 22.00 -12.42
CA LEU A 626 6.28 20.96 -12.62
C LEU A 626 6.30 20.33 -14.03
N PHE A 627 7.06 20.90 -14.96
CA PHE A 627 7.12 20.47 -16.36
C PHE A 627 8.58 20.18 -16.76
N VAL A 628 8.76 19.25 -17.69
CA VAL A 628 10.05 18.97 -18.32
C VAL A 628 10.07 19.64 -19.68
N ASP A 629 11.13 20.39 -19.91
CA ASP A 629 11.40 21.20 -21.10
C ASP A 629 12.40 20.54 -22.06
#